data_AF-A0A849MZ45-F1
#
_entry.id   AF-A0A849MZ45-F1
#
_cell.length_a   1.000
_cell.length_b   1.000
_cell.length_c   1.000
_cell.angle_alpha   90.00
_cell.angle_beta   90.00
_cell.angle_gamma   90.00
#
_symmetry.space_group_name_H-M   'P 1'
#
loop_
_entity.id
_entity.type
_entity.pdbx_description
1 polymer ?
#
loop_
_entity_poly.entity_id
_entity_poly.type
_entity_poly.pdbx_seq_one_letter_code
_entity_poly.pdbx_strand_id
1 'polypeptide(L)'
;MKGAEAGTLGIGEHHPAADSAMAYLRSLSAETLLLYQQTFASLSLSGNRLAELCGETLRRVMAGEPVSDRYLLGLAWTIREMSAR
;
A
#
# COMPACT_ATOMS: atom_id res chain seq x y z
N MET A 1 -19.63 22.00 9.53
CA MET A 1 -19.47 20.77 8.72
C MET A 1 -20.40 19.72 9.30
N LYS A 2 -21.24 19.07 8.49
CA LYS A 2 -21.96 17.87 8.97
C LYS A 2 -20.89 16.82 9.28
N GLY A 3 -20.92 16.25 10.49
CA GLY A 3 -20.03 15.14 10.85
C GLY A 3 -20.25 13.95 9.91
N ALA A 4 -19.27 13.05 9.84
CA ALA A 4 -19.39 11.82 9.07
C ALA A 4 -20.63 11.03 9.53
N GLU A 5 -21.39 10.48 8.58
CA GLU A 5 -22.48 9.57 8.90
C GLU A 5 -21.91 8.23 9.39
N ALA A 6 -22.68 7.49 10.19
CA ALA A 6 -22.22 6.22 10.74
C ALA A 6 -21.75 5.26 9.62
N GLY A 7 -20.50 4.77 9.72
CA GLY A 7 -19.90 3.88 8.73
C GLY A 7 -19.27 4.57 7.50
N THR A 8 -19.20 5.90 7.50
CA THR A 8 -18.55 6.68 6.42
C THR A 8 -17.38 7.49 6.97
N LEU A 9 -16.46 7.88 6.09
CA LEU A 9 -15.41 8.84 6.42
C LEU A 9 -15.87 10.24 6.05
N GLY A 10 -15.53 11.23 6.88
CA GLY A 10 -15.71 12.63 6.57
C GLY A 10 -14.89 13.04 5.35
N ILE A 11 -15.25 14.19 4.74
CA ILE A 11 -14.46 14.74 3.63
C ILE A 11 -13.06 15.08 4.14
N GLY A 12 -12.04 14.43 3.56
CA GLY A 12 -10.64 14.61 3.93
C GLY A 12 -10.18 13.81 5.15
N GLU A 13 -11.07 13.02 5.76
CA GLU A 13 -10.69 12.06 6.79
C GLU A 13 -10.01 10.86 6.14
N HIS A 14 -8.80 10.53 6.60
CA HIS A 14 -8.13 9.32 6.14
C HIS A 14 -8.73 8.08 6.80
N HIS A 15 -8.69 6.97 6.10
CA HIS A 15 -9.18 5.70 6.60
C HIS A 15 -8.29 5.23 7.77
N PRO A 16 -8.84 4.94 8.97
CA PRO A 16 -8.02 4.55 10.14
C PRO A 16 -7.12 3.32 9.90
N ALA A 17 -7.60 2.35 9.11
CA ALA A 17 -6.78 1.20 8.74
C ALA A 17 -5.54 1.54 7.86
N ALA A 18 -5.51 2.72 7.24
CA ALA A 18 -4.32 3.18 6.51
C ALA A 18 -3.14 3.41 7.46
N ASP A 19 -3.39 3.82 8.71
CA ASP A 19 -2.34 3.95 9.72
C ASP A 19 -1.70 2.60 10.03
N SER A 20 -2.52 1.58 10.27
CA SER A 20 -2.06 0.20 10.48
C SER A 20 -1.34 -0.38 9.26
N ALA A 21 -1.81 -0.07 8.04
CA ALA A 21 -1.15 -0.48 6.81
C ALA A 21 0.23 0.20 6.66
N MET A 22 0.34 1.49 6.96
CA MET A 22 1.62 2.20 6.95
C MET A 22 2.58 1.63 8.00
N ALA A 23 2.09 1.38 9.22
CA ALA A 23 2.87 0.79 10.30
C ALA A 23 3.39 -0.60 9.91
N TYR A 24 2.55 -1.43 9.27
CA TYR A 24 2.97 -2.72 8.73
C TYR A 24 4.08 -2.56 7.69
N LEU A 25 3.90 -1.71 6.68
CA LEU A 25 4.92 -1.50 5.64
C LEU A 25 6.24 -0.99 6.21
N ARG A 26 6.19 -0.09 7.22
CA ARG A 26 7.37 0.42 7.93
C ARG A 26 8.04 -0.61 8.84
N SER A 27 7.33 -1.66 9.24
CA SER A 27 7.90 -2.75 10.04
C SER A 27 8.73 -3.73 9.20
N LEU A 28 8.58 -3.71 7.87
CA LEU A 28 9.36 -4.55 6.96
C LEU A 28 10.79 -4.02 6.87
N SER A 29 11.76 -4.93 6.74
CA SER A 29 13.16 -4.55 6.55
C SER A 29 13.36 -3.91 5.17
N ALA A 30 14.41 -3.08 5.03
CA ALA A 30 14.79 -2.50 3.74
C ALA A 30 15.03 -3.58 2.67
N GLU A 31 15.63 -4.70 3.06
CA GLU A 31 15.85 -5.85 2.16
C GLU A 31 14.52 -6.44 1.68
N THR A 32 13.56 -6.64 2.58
CA THR A 32 12.21 -7.13 2.22
C THR A 32 11.49 -6.17 1.29
N LEU A 33 11.58 -4.86 1.53
CA LEU A 33 10.96 -3.85 0.67
C LEU A 33 11.58 -3.88 -0.74
N LEU A 34 12.91 -3.98 -0.85
CA LEU A 34 13.61 -4.09 -2.13
C LEU A 34 13.24 -5.38 -2.87
N LEU A 35 13.10 -6.50 -2.17
CA LEU A 35 12.65 -7.78 -2.76
C LEU A 35 11.25 -7.64 -3.37
N TYR A 36 10.31 -7.03 -2.65
CA TYR A 36 8.97 -6.80 -3.20
C TYR A 36 8.97 -5.82 -4.37
N GLN A 37 9.80 -4.78 -4.32
CA GLN A 37 9.97 -3.85 -5.43
C GLN A 37 10.44 -4.56 -6.71
N GLN A 38 11.43 -5.44 -6.60
CA GLN A 38 11.92 -6.26 -7.72
C GLN A 38 10.86 -7.24 -8.21
N THR A 39 10.13 -7.87 -7.29
CA THR A 39 9.06 -8.82 -7.61
C THR A 39 7.94 -8.15 -8.40
N PHE A 40 7.46 -7.00 -7.93
CA PHE A 40 6.43 -6.23 -8.63
C PHE A 40 6.91 -5.71 -9.98
N ALA A 41 8.17 -5.25 -10.09
CA ALA A 41 8.75 -4.83 -11.36
C ALA A 41 8.75 -5.98 -12.38
N SER A 42 9.20 -7.18 -11.98
CA SER A 42 9.23 -8.37 -12.84
C SER A 42 7.83 -8.79 -13.32
N LEU A 43 6.85 -8.84 -12.41
CA LEU A 43 5.47 -9.16 -12.76
C LEU A 43 4.82 -8.09 -13.64
N SER A 44 5.14 -6.82 -13.42
CA SER A 44 4.67 -5.71 -14.23
C SER A 44 5.15 -5.82 -15.69
N LEU A 45 6.39 -6.26 -15.93
CA LEU A 45 6.89 -6.51 -17.29
C LEU A 45 6.09 -7.59 -18.04
N SER A 46 5.40 -8.46 -17.30
CA SER A 46 4.52 -9.50 -17.85
C SER A 46 3.07 -9.00 -18.04
N GLY A 47 2.82 -7.69 -17.91
CA GLY A 47 1.50 -7.08 -18.06
C GLY A 47 0.59 -7.25 -16.83
N ASN A 48 1.14 -7.59 -15.66
CA ASN A 48 0.34 -7.73 -14.44
C ASN A 48 -0.02 -6.35 -13.86
N ARG A 49 -1.28 -5.93 -14.06
CA ARG A 49 -1.78 -4.63 -13.61
C ARG A 49 -1.75 -4.45 -12.08
N LEU A 50 -1.97 -5.50 -11.30
CA LEU A 50 -1.86 -5.41 -9.84
C LEU A 50 -0.41 -5.12 -9.44
N ALA A 51 0.55 -5.80 -10.06
CA ALA A 51 1.96 -5.59 -9.80
C ALA A 51 2.43 -4.17 -10.20
N GLU A 52 1.94 -3.62 -11.31
CA GLU A 52 2.20 -2.21 -11.68
C GLU A 52 1.75 -1.24 -10.57
N LEU A 53 0.51 -1.40 -10.10
CA LEU A 53 -0.06 -0.54 -9.05
C LEU A 53 0.68 -0.71 -7.72
N CYS A 54 0.96 -1.94 -7.31
CA CYS A 54 1.70 -2.23 -6.08
C CYS A 54 3.15 -1.73 -6.16
N GLY A 55 3.82 -1.93 -7.28
CA GLY A 55 5.20 -1.48 -7.50
C GLY A 55 5.34 0.04 -7.42
N GLU A 56 4.47 0.77 -8.12
CA GLU A 56 4.49 2.24 -8.05
C GLU A 56 4.08 2.76 -6.66
N THR A 57 3.10 2.12 -6.03
CA THR A 57 2.70 2.48 -4.65
C THR A 57 3.87 2.28 -3.68
N LEU A 58 4.57 1.14 -3.76
CA LEU A 58 5.71 0.84 -2.89
C LEU A 58 6.86 1.83 -3.11
N ARG A 59 7.17 2.16 -4.36
CA ARG A 59 8.16 3.20 -4.71
C ARG A 59 7.83 4.53 -4.03
N ARG A 60 6.57 4.99 -4.12
CA ARG A 60 6.09 6.23 -3.49
C ARG A 60 6.23 6.19 -1.97
N VAL A 61 5.83 5.07 -1.35
CA VAL A 61 5.97 4.87 0.11
C VAL A 61 7.44 4.98 0.53
N MET A 62 8.35 4.31 -0.18
CA MET A 62 9.79 4.35 0.11
C MET A 62 10.40 5.74 -0.10
N ALA A 63 9.89 6.51 -1.06
CA ALA A 63 10.30 7.89 -1.33
C ALA A 63 9.67 8.92 -0.39
N GLY A 64 8.74 8.52 0.50
CA GLY A 64 8.00 9.44 1.35
C GLY A 64 6.98 10.31 0.60
N GLU A 65 6.57 9.89 -0.60
CA GLU A 65 5.57 10.60 -1.40
C GLU A 65 4.15 10.30 -0.89
N PRO A 66 3.19 11.25 -1.04
CA PRO A 66 1.81 11.01 -0.66
C PRO A 66 1.21 9.82 -1.41
N VAL A 67 0.38 9.01 -0.74
CA VAL A 67 -0.33 7.86 -1.31
C VAL A 67 -1.74 7.84 -0.74
N SER A 68 -2.77 7.59 -1.56
CA SER A 68 -4.14 7.48 -1.03
C SER A 68 -4.33 6.18 -0.27
N ASP A 69 -5.19 6.19 0.75
CA ASP A 69 -5.50 5.05 1.61
C ASP A 69 -5.81 3.76 0.84
N ARG A 70 -6.59 3.83 -0.24
CA ARG A 70 -6.93 2.67 -1.08
C ARG A 70 -5.68 1.94 -1.60
N TYR A 71 -4.70 2.68 -2.10
CA TYR A 71 -3.47 2.10 -2.62
C TYR A 71 -2.62 1.55 -1.49
N LEU A 72 -2.55 2.26 -0.37
CA LEU A 72 -1.79 1.83 0.80
C LEU A 72 -2.32 0.53 1.39
N LEU A 73 -3.64 0.44 1.58
CA LEU A 73 -4.36 -0.75 2.04
C LEU A 73 -4.16 -1.91 1.07
N GLY A 74 -4.30 -1.65 -0.24
CA GLY A 74 -4.09 -2.67 -1.27
C GLY A 74 -2.67 -3.23 -1.24
N LEU A 75 -1.65 -2.36 -1.19
CA LEU A 75 -0.25 -2.78 -1.12
C LEU A 75 0.04 -3.63 0.14
N ALA A 76 -0.39 -3.14 1.31
CA ALA A 76 -0.20 -3.85 2.57
C ALA A 76 -0.85 -5.23 2.55
N TRP A 77 -2.08 -5.33 2.04
CA TRP A 77 -2.79 -6.61 1.89
C TRP A 77 -2.05 -7.56 0.94
N THR A 78 -1.65 -7.07 -0.23
CA THR A 78 -0.93 -7.89 -1.23
C THR A 78 0.37 -8.45 -0.67
N ILE A 79 1.19 -7.62 -0.03
CA ILE A 79 2.45 -8.07 0.59
C ILE A 79 2.18 -9.10 1.68
N ARG A 80 1.15 -8.90 2.50
CA ARG A 80 0.78 -9.85 3.57
C ARG A 80 0.38 -11.21 3.00
N GLU A 81 -0.43 -11.24 1.95
CA GLU A 81 -0.82 -12.46 1.24
C GLU A 81 0.38 -13.18 0.61
N MET A 82 1.33 -12.43 0.05
CA MET A 82 2.55 -12.99 -0.51
C MET A 82 3.49 -13.56 0.57
N SER A 83 3.49 -12.98 1.77
CA SER A 83 4.32 -13.42 2.91
C SER A 83 3.75 -14.65 3.64
N ALA A 84 2.44 -14.89 3.54
CA ALA A 84 1.75 -15.98 4.22
C ALA A 84 1.80 -17.32 3.44
N ARG A 85 2.52 -17.35 2.32
CA ARG A 85 2.70 -18.51 1.44
C ARG A 85 4.13 -19.01 1.53
#